data_AF-A0A975FS22-F1
#
_entry.id   AF-A0A975FS22-F1
#
_cell.length_a   1.000
_cell.length_b   1.000
_cell.length_c   1.000
_cell.angle_alpha   90.00
_cell.angle_beta   90.00
_cell.angle_gamma   90.00
#
_symmetry.space_group_name_H-M   'P 1'
#
loop_
_entity.id
_entity.type
_entity.pdbx_description
1 polymer ?
#
loop_
_entity_poly.entity_id
_entity_poly.type
_entity_poly.pdbx_seq_one_letter_code
_entity_poly.pdbx_strand_id
1 'polypeptide(L)' 'MGRGRQKAKHTKVARELKYFSPDTDYGALERELTGAQHDHYDEEMSKWSEYASDEDYVAEDGQKRA' A
#
# COMPACT_ATOMS: atom_id res chain seq x y z
N MET A 1 -25.64 -23.53 30.04
CA MET A 1 -26.42 -22.43 29.40
C MET A 1 -25.59 -21.19 28.98
N GLY A 2 -24.26 -21.28 28.78
CA GLY A 2 -23.43 -20.09 28.46
C GLY A 2 -22.96 -19.92 27.00
N ARG A 3 -23.02 -20.99 26.19
CA ARG A 3 -22.40 -21.01 24.85
C ARG A 3 -23.04 -20.05 23.84
N GLY A 4 -24.37 -19.86 23.87
CA GLY A 4 -25.07 -18.95 22.94
C GLY A 4 -24.66 -17.49 23.12
N ARG A 5 -24.46 -17.06 24.37
CA ARG A 5 -23.99 -15.69 24.69
C ARG A 5 -22.55 -15.49 24.26
N GLN A 6 -21.69 -16.47 24.49
CA GLN A 6 -20.30 -16.43 24.01
C GLN A 6 -20.26 -16.36 22.48
N LYS A 7 -21.02 -17.23 21.79
CA LYS A 7 -21.11 -17.21 20.33
C LYS A 7 -21.56 -15.85 19.79
N ALA A 8 -22.57 -15.23 20.40
CA ALA A 8 -23.04 -13.89 20.02
C ALA A 8 -21.97 -12.79 20.26
N LYS A 9 -21.23 -12.87 21.36
CA LYS A 9 -20.11 -11.94 21.62
C LYS A 9 -18.99 -12.11 20.60
N HIS A 10 -18.59 -13.35 20.30
CA HIS A 10 -17.53 -13.62 19.33
C HIS A 10 -17.91 -13.22 17.92
N THR A 11 -19.16 -13.43 17.48
CA THR A 11 -19.60 -12.98 16.16
C THR A 11 -19.63 -11.47 16.04
N LYS A 12 -19.97 -10.75 17.13
CA LYS A 12 -19.88 -9.29 17.17
C LYS A 12 -18.44 -8.81 16.99
N VAL A 13 -17.52 -9.32 17.80
CA VAL A 13 -16.08 -8.99 17.72
C VAL A 13 -15.51 -9.35 16.36
N ALA A 14 -15.85 -10.51 15.80
CA ALA A 14 -15.37 -10.93 14.49
C ALA A 14 -15.85 -10.00 13.36
N ARG A 15 -17.08 -9.48 13.44
CA ARG A 15 -17.56 -8.47 12.48
C ARG A 15 -16.85 -7.14 12.65
N GLU A 16 -16.67 -6.69 13.89
CA GLU A 16 -15.90 -5.49 14.18
C GLU A 16 -14.50 -5.61 13.57
N LEU A 17 -13.78 -6.72 13.81
CA LEU A 17 -12.47 -6.97 13.22
C LEU A 17 -12.48 -7.07 11.69
N LYS A 18 -13.49 -7.73 11.09
CA LYS A 18 -13.57 -7.89 9.63
C LYS A 18 -13.77 -6.55 8.90
N TYR A 19 -14.55 -5.66 9.50
CA TYR A 19 -14.93 -4.38 8.90
C TYR A 19 -14.24 -3.20 9.58
N PHE A 20 -13.25 -3.46 10.44
CA PHE A 20 -12.43 -2.44 11.06
C PHE A 20 -11.46 -1.89 10.01
N SER A 21 -11.70 -0.65 9.62
CA SER A 21 -10.67 0.17 8.98
C SER A 21 -10.05 1.03 10.07
N PRO A 22 -8.76 0.91 10.36
CA PRO A 22 -8.10 1.85 11.25
C PRO A 22 -8.17 3.26 10.64
N ASP A 23 -8.37 4.26 11.49
CA ASP A 23 -8.21 5.65 11.10
C ASP A 23 -6.71 5.92 10.87
N THR A 24 -6.37 6.51 9.74
CA THR A 24 -5.00 6.88 9.42
C THR A 24 -4.75 8.34 9.81
N ASP A 25 -3.70 8.59 10.60
CA ASP A 25 -3.28 9.95 10.92
C ASP A 25 -2.47 10.52 9.75
N TYR A 26 -3.15 11.23 8.86
CA TYR A 26 -2.55 11.89 7.71
C TYR A 26 -1.51 12.95 8.09
N GLY A 27 -1.65 13.59 9.25
CA GLY A 27 -0.70 14.61 9.72
C GLY A 27 0.61 13.98 10.19
N ALA A 28 0.56 12.81 10.83
CA ALA A 28 1.75 12.04 11.15
C ALA A 28 2.47 11.54 9.90
N LEU A 29 1.70 11.04 8.92
CA LEU A 29 2.23 10.58 7.63
C LEU A 29 2.95 11.70 6.87
N GLU A 30 2.37 12.89 6.79
CA GLU A 30 2.98 14.04 6.13
C GLU A 30 4.32 14.44 6.76
N ARG A 31 4.40 14.42 8.10
CA ARG A 31 5.66 14.72 8.82
C ARG A 31 6.75 13.68 8.54
N GLU A 32 6.40 12.41 8.48
CA GLU A 32 7.34 11.33 8.16
C GLU A 32 7.85 11.45 6.72
N LEU A 33 6.94 11.69 5.77
CA LEU A 33 7.30 11.93 4.37
C LEU A 33 8.23 13.14 4.28
N THR A 34 7.78 14.31 4.72
CA THR A 34 8.57 15.55 4.58
C THR A 34 9.92 15.52 5.33
N GLY A 35 10.03 14.79 6.44
CA GLY A 35 11.26 14.68 7.23
C GLY A 35 12.29 13.67 6.69
N ALA A 36 11.87 12.64 5.96
CA ALA A 36 12.75 11.58 5.46
C ALA A 36 13.05 11.68 3.95
N GLN A 37 12.32 12.50 3.19
CA GLN A 37 12.35 12.45 1.73
C GLN A 37 13.56 13.16 1.08
N HIS A 38 14.14 14.22 1.63
CA HIS A 38 15.03 15.05 0.81
C HIS A 38 16.30 14.33 0.34
N ASP A 39 17.00 13.61 1.23
CA ASP A 39 18.29 13.01 0.87
C ASP A 39 18.15 11.62 0.22
N HIS A 40 17.19 10.80 0.68
CA HIS A 40 17.00 9.43 0.17
C HIS A 40 16.30 9.40 -1.19
N TYR A 41 15.39 10.34 -1.45
CA TYR A 41 14.62 10.37 -2.70
C TYR A 41 15.49 10.78 -3.88
N ASP A 42 16.39 11.74 -3.69
CA ASP A 42 17.31 12.18 -4.74
C ASP A 42 18.33 11.09 -5.11
N GLU A 43 18.85 10.36 -4.14
CA GLU A 43 19.77 9.23 -4.36
C GLU A 43 19.07 8.06 -5.09
N GLU A 44 17.84 7.74 -4.68
CA GLU A 44 17.03 6.70 -5.31
C GLU A 44 16.63 7.08 -6.75
N MET A 45 16.18 8.32 -6.97
CA MET A 45 15.88 8.85 -8.30
C MET A 45 17.09 8.80 -9.23
N SER A 46 18.27 9.21 -8.73
CA SER A 46 19.51 9.13 -9.52
C SER A 46 19.83 7.68 -9.90
N LYS A 47 19.68 6.73 -8.98
CA LYS A 47 19.96 5.31 -9.22
C LYS A 47 19.06 4.69 -10.29
N TRP A 48 17.79 5.06 -10.31
CA TRP A 48 16.83 4.53 -11.28
C TRP A 48 16.78 5.33 -12.59
N SER A 49 17.29 6.56 -12.61
CA SER A 49 17.35 7.40 -13.82
C SER A 49 18.14 6.75 -14.96
N GLU A 50 19.19 5.99 -14.64
CA GLU A 50 20.00 5.24 -15.60
C GLU A 50 19.17 4.18 -16.35
N TYR A 51 18.20 3.55 -15.69
CA TYR A 51 17.30 2.57 -16.30
C TYR A 51 16.12 3.19 -17.06
N ALA A 52 15.73 4.42 -16.71
CA ALA A 52 14.63 5.13 -17.35
C ALA A 52 15.06 5.84 -18.65
N SER A 53 16.35 6.17 -18.77
CA SER A 53 16.91 6.82 -19.96
C SER A 53 17.25 5.86 -21.10
N ASP A 54 17.38 4.55 -20.83
CA ASP A 54 17.49 3.53 -21.87
C ASP A 54 16.09 3.22 -22.42
N GLU A 55 15.73 3.87 -23.53
CA GLU A 55 14.50 3.67 -24.33
C GLU A 55 14.39 2.27 -24.96
N ASP A 56 14.83 1.19 -24.31
CA ASP A 56 14.70 -0.20 -24.80
C ASP A 56 13.68 -1.01 -24.00
N TYR A 57 12.56 -0.39 -23.65
CA TYR A 57 11.32 -1.14 -23.38
C TYR A 57 10.73 -1.57 -24.74
N VAL A 58 11.22 -2.70 -25.25
CA VAL A 58 10.55 -3.41 -26.35
C VAL A 58 9.17 -3.83 -25.84
N ALA A 59 8.14 -3.09 -26.24
CA ALA A 59 6.75 -3.50 -26.10
C ALA A 59 6.45 -4.65 -27.09
N GLU A 60 7.00 -5.84 -26.84
CA GLU A 60 6.58 -7.07 -27.52
C GLU A 60 5.41 -7.69 -26.73
N ASP A 61 4.21 -7.11 -26.82
CA ASP A 61 2.99 -7.91 -26.95
C ASP A 61 1.79 -7.04 -27.37
N GLY A 62 1.11 -7.41 -28.45
CA GLY A 62 -0.20 -6.80 -28.76
C GLY A 62 -0.63 -6.58 -30.21
N GLN A 63 0.08 -7.08 -31.23
CA GLN A 63 -0.40 -6.99 -32.62
C GLN A 63 -0.40 -8.34 -33.35
N LYS A 64 -1.33 -9.22 -32.99
CA LYS A 64 -1.94 -10.14 -33.97
C LYS A 64 -3.45 -10.18 -33.77
N ARG A 65 -4.12 -9.22 -34.42
CA ARG A 65 -5.51 -9.41 -34.86
C ARG A 65 -5.49 -10.43 -36.02
N ALA A 66 -6.17 -11.55 -35.84
CA ALA A 66 -6.73 -12.38 -36.91
C ALA A 66 -7.96 -13.10 -36.34
#